data_AF-A0A8J2RR25-F1
#
_entry.id   AF-A0A8J2RR25-F1
#
_cell.length_a   1.000
_cell.length_b   1.000
_cell.length_c   1.000
_cell.angle_alpha   90.00
_cell.angle_beta   90.00
_cell.angle_gamma   90.00
#
_symmetry.space_group_name_H-M   'P 1'
#
loop_
_entity.id
_entity.type
_entity.pdbx_description
1 polymer ?
#
loop_
_entity_poly.entity_id
_entity_poly.type
_entity_poly.pdbx_seq_one_letter_code
_entity_poly.pdbx_strand_id
1 'polypeptide(L)'
;MACLNDKFVTLAEGIKEPSCNVYAVVNCVVQEPKLTRRKTHHGICILIDHSCYEGSVKREEFCIQIFTPSKSCAVMIENGDILLLRGITKQQCLKNPEKSEFLFRSDNENVMVVFQKGQKDVVRVGSGIGPVPQDITLENQRFVESLNNWHRHIKMVPFPGPAPVKSPARPPTNWPLKLKQQLAELDLYSLSLRPEQQSQASCLLAEATARIRKLINIEKTPKRQK
;
A
#
# COMPACT_ATOMS: atom_id res chain seq x y z
N MET A 1 -25.77 -21.06 -11.47
CA MET A 1 -24.64 -21.32 -10.54
C MET A 1 -23.37 -20.94 -11.29
N ALA A 2 -22.80 -19.78 -11.00
CA ALA A 2 -21.54 -19.37 -11.62
C ALA A 2 -20.42 -20.07 -10.85
N CYS A 3 -19.61 -20.88 -11.55
CA CYS A 3 -18.33 -21.35 -11.03
C CYS A 3 -17.52 -20.09 -10.66
N LEU A 4 -17.38 -19.82 -9.36
CA LEU A 4 -16.39 -18.85 -8.90
C LEU A 4 -15.03 -19.35 -9.39
N ASN A 5 -14.43 -18.56 -10.26
CA ASN A 5 -13.13 -18.86 -10.84
C ASN A 5 -12.13 -18.96 -9.67
N ASP A 6 -11.63 -20.15 -9.34
CA ASP A 6 -10.65 -20.36 -8.25
C ASP A 6 -9.30 -19.66 -8.52
N LYS A 7 -9.17 -18.99 -9.65
CA LYS A 7 -8.00 -18.21 -10.04
C LYS A 7 -7.84 -16.98 -9.17
N PHE A 8 -6.66 -16.84 -8.58
CA PHE A 8 -6.22 -15.60 -7.94
C PHE A 8 -5.62 -14.65 -8.98
N VAL A 9 -5.92 -13.36 -8.84
CA VAL A 9 -5.44 -12.29 -9.71
C VAL A 9 -4.72 -11.22 -8.90
N THR A 10 -4.01 -10.34 -9.60
CA THR A 10 -3.39 -9.16 -8.99
C THR A 10 -4.43 -8.11 -8.60
N LEU A 11 -4.07 -7.17 -7.72
CA LEU A 11 -4.98 -6.08 -7.35
C LEU A 11 -5.38 -5.21 -8.55
N ALA A 12 -4.43 -4.87 -9.42
CA ALA A 12 -4.70 -4.04 -10.61
C ALA A 12 -5.60 -4.74 -11.65
N GLU A 13 -5.57 -6.08 -11.71
CA GLU A 13 -6.51 -6.87 -12.51
C GLU A 13 -7.86 -7.00 -11.81
N GLY A 14 -7.86 -7.38 -10.53
CA GLY A 14 -9.07 -7.65 -9.75
C GLY A 14 -10.00 -6.46 -9.64
N ILE A 15 -9.48 -5.22 -9.57
CA ILE A 15 -10.32 -4.00 -9.48
C ILE A 15 -11.11 -3.71 -10.77
N LYS A 16 -10.77 -4.38 -11.88
CA LYS A 16 -11.50 -4.26 -13.15
C LYS A 16 -12.67 -5.24 -13.21
N GLU A 17 -12.66 -6.27 -12.40
CA GLU A 17 -13.68 -7.32 -12.33
C GLU A 17 -14.76 -6.98 -11.28
N PRO A 18 -15.99 -7.50 -11.43
CA PRO A 18 -17.05 -7.32 -10.44
C PRO A 18 -16.78 -8.10 -9.13
N SER A 19 -16.14 -9.27 -9.25
CA SER A 19 -15.72 -10.12 -8.14
C SER A 19 -14.41 -10.83 -8.50
N CYS A 20 -13.52 -11.03 -7.52
CA CYS A 20 -12.23 -11.68 -7.72
C CYS A 20 -11.66 -12.31 -6.44
N ASN A 21 -10.63 -13.12 -6.61
CA ASN A 21 -9.81 -13.67 -5.53
C ASN A 21 -8.42 -13.03 -5.61
N VAL A 22 -7.87 -12.56 -4.49
CA VAL A 22 -6.57 -11.87 -4.47
C VAL A 22 -5.71 -12.28 -3.28
N TYR A 23 -4.40 -12.16 -3.47
CA TYR A 23 -3.43 -12.06 -2.38
C TYR A 23 -2.96 -10.62 -2.28
N ALA A 24 -2.91 -10.07 -1.08
CA ALA A 24 -2.44 -8.70 -0.90
C ALA A 24 -1.73 -8.50 0.43
N VAL A 25 -0.72 -7.63 0.42
CA VAL A 25 -0.05 -7.17 1.64
C VAL A 25 -0.81 -5.98 2.20
N VAL A 26 -1.04 -5.99 3.51
CA VAL A 26 -1.59 -4.83 4.23
C VAL A 26 -0.51 -3.75 4.34
N ASN A 27 -0.59 -2.73 3.51
CA ASN A 27 0.32 -1.59 3.57
C ASN A 27 0.01 -0.67 4.77
N CYS A 28 -1.27 -0.49 5.10
CA CYS A 28 -1.72 0.36 6.19
C CYS A 28 -3.08 -0.07 6.72
N VAL A 29 -3.28 -0.02 8.03
CA VAL A 29 -4.59 -0.18 8.67
C VAL A 29 -5.15 1.22 8.91
N VAL A 30 -6.17 1.60 8.14
CA VAL A 30 -6.80 2.93 8.23
C VAL A 30 -7.80 2.95 9.40
N GLN A 31 -8.51 1.83 9.58
CA GLN A 31 -9.46 1.66 10.66
C GLN A 31 -9.43 0.21 11.12
N GLU A 32 -9.08 0.00 12.38
CA GLU A 32 -9.24 -1.31 13.02
C GLU A 32 -10.72 -1.73 13.05
N PRO A 33 -11.02 -3.04 13.07
CA PRO A 33 -12.39 -3.53 13.13
C PRO A 33 -13.16 -2.94 14.32
N LYS A 34 -14.19 -2.14 14.03
CA LYS A 34 -15.09 -1.55 15.04
C LYS A 34 -16.50 -2.06 14.87
N LEU A 35 -17.16 -2.38 15.98
CA LEU A 35 -18.56 -2.81 15.97
C LEU A 35 -19.46 -1.65 15.52
N THR A 36 -20.22 -1.87 14.46
CA THR A 36 -21.19 -0.92 13.93
C THR A 36 -22.56 -1.10 14.56
N ARG A 37 -23.45 -0.11 14.37
CA ARG A 37 -24.86 -0.18 14.79
C ARG A 37 -25.62 -1.38 14.21
N ARG A 38 -25.16 -1.93 13.08
CA ARG A 38 -25.77 -3.08 12.40
C ARG A 38 -25.25 -4.43 12.91
N LYS A 39 -24.56 -4.46 14.06
CA LYS A 39 -23.96 -5.68 14.65
C LYS A 39 -22.99 -6.39 13.69
N THR A 40 -22.21 -5.60 12.96
CA THR A 40 -21.10 -6.06 12.13
C THR A 40 -19.83 -5.32 12.54
N HIS A 41 -18.68 -5.99 12.53
CA HIS A 41 -17.40 -5.33 12.64
C HIS A 41 -17.00 -4.77 11.28
N HIS A 42 -16.58 -3.52 11.25
CA HIS A 42 -16.12 -2.83 10.05
C HIS A 42 -14.68 -2.35 10.22
N GLY A 43 -13.79 -2.82 9.34
CA GLY A 43 -12.40 -2.39 9.24
C GLY A 43 -12.07 -1.85 7.86
N ILE A 44 -11.04 -1.03 7.76
CA ILE A 44 -10.55 -0.45 6.50
C ILE A 44 -9.04 -0.60 6.43
N CYS A 45 -8.55 -1.19 5.34
CA CYS A 45 -7.13 -1.38 5.08
C CYS A 45 -6.74 -0.81 3.72
N ILE A 46 -5.46 -0.47 3.57
CA ILE A 46 -4.82 -0.22 2.28
C ILE A 46 -3.99 -1.45 1.92
N LEU A 47 -4.23 -1.96 0.71
CA LEU A 47 -3.64 -3.14 0.14
C LEU A 47 -2.66 -2.79 -0.96
N ILE A 48 -1.57 -3.55 -1.02
CA ILE A 48 -0.59 -3.51 -2.11
C ILE A 48 -0.18 -4.93 -2.51
N ASP A 49 0.25 -5.07 -3.75
CA ASP A 49 0.95 -6.23 -4.28
C ASP A 49 1.99 -5.76 -5.31
N HIS A 50 2.61 -6.68 -6.04
CA HIS A 50 3.60 -6.32 -7.06
C HIS A 50 3.02 -5.46 -8.18
N SER A 51 1.72 -5.56 -8.50
CA SER A 51 1.07 -4.78 -9.57
C SER A 51 0.96 -3.30 -9.23
N CYS A 52 1.01 -2.95 -7.95
CA CYS A 52 1.01 -1.58 -7.47
C CYS A 52 2.33 -0.83 -7.73
N TYR A 53 3.37 -1.51 -8.24
CA TYR A 53 4.73 -0.97 -8.36
C TYR A 53 5.26 -1.09 -9.79
N GLU A 54 6.04 -0.08 -10.19
CA GLU A 54 6.88 -0.13 -11.39
C GLU A 54 8.34 -0.07 -10.93
N GLY A 55 9.01 -1.23 -10.95
CA GLY A 55 10.31 -1.40 -10.30
C GLY A 55 10.19 -1.15 -8.80
N SER A 56 10.91 -0.14 -8.29
CA SER A 56 10.87 0.27 -6.87
C SER A 56 9.89 1.40 -6.57
N VAL A 57 9.17 1.92 -7.58
CA VAL A 57 8.28 3.08 -7.41
C VAL A 57 6.84 2.62 -7.25
N LYS A 58 6.21 2.96 -6.12
CA LYS A 58 4.78 2.73 -5.90
C LYS A 58 3.97 3.65 -6.82
N ARG A 59 3.11 3.06 -7.64
CA ARG A 59 2.19 3.76 -8.56
C ARG A 59 0.79 3.83 -8.00
N GLU A 60 0.32 2.73 -7.43
CA GLU A 60 -1.06 2.58 -6.97
C GLU A 60 -1.11 1.95 -5.57
N GLU A 61 -2.26 2.05 -4.95
CA GLU A 61 -2.63 1.30 -3.75
C GLU A 61 -4.15 1.22 -3.68
N PHE A 62 -4.67 0.15 -3.08
CA PHE A 62 -6.10 -0.13 -3.13
C PHE A 62 -6.70 -0.13 -1.73
N CYS A 63 -7.83 0.55 -1.56
CA CYS A 63 -8.59 0.51 -0.32
C CYS A 63 -9.45 -0.76 -0.29
N ILE A 64 -9.56 -1.40 0.87
CA ILE A 64 -10.55 -2.45 1.12
C ILE A 64 -11.38 -2.11 2.36
N GLN A 65 -12.70 -2.24 2.22
CA GLN A 65 -13.63 -2.27 3.36
C GLN A 65 -13.94 -3.72 3.74
N ILE A 66 -13.78 -4.07 5.01
CA ILE A 66 -13.93 -5.42 5.54
C ILE A 66 -15.10 -5.42 6.51
N PHE A 67 -16.13 -6.21 6.22
CA PHE A 67 -17.28 -6.41 7.08
C PHE A 67 -17.34 -7.86 7.57
N THR A 68 -17.30 -8.06 8.88
CA THR A 68 -17.47 -9.39 9.50
C THR A 68 -18.67 -9.38 10.47
N PRO A 69 -19.46 -10.47 10.55
CA PRO A 69 -20.55 -10.56 11.53
C PRO A 69 -20.04 -10.40 12.97
N SER A 70 -20.83 -9.78 13.85
CA SER A 70 -20.46 -9.60 15.28
C SER A 70 -20.29 -10.90 16.06
N LYS A 71 -20.93 -11.99 15.61
CA LYS A 71 -20.78 -13.32 16.19
C LYS A 71 -19.40 -13.95 15.88
N SER A 72 -18.71 -13.43 14.87
CA SER A 72 -17.36 -13.82 14.53
C SER A 72 -16.38 -12.93 15.31
N CYS A 73 -15.34 -13.51 15.90
CA CYS A 73 -14.25 -12.71 16.46
C CYS A 73 -13.60 -11.93 15.31
N ALA A 74 -13.61 -10.60 15.38
CA ALA A 74 -12.92 -9.78 14.39
C ALA A 74 -11.44 -10.13 14.41
N VAL A 75 -10.89 -10.48 13.24
CA VAL A 75 -9.46 -10.79 13.12
C VAL A 75 -8.69 -9.48 13.26
N MET A 76 -7.72 -9.45 14.17
CA MET A 76 -6.77 -8.35 14.26
C MET A 76 -5.89 -8.34 13.01
N ILE A 77 -5.79 -7.20 12.32
CA ILE A 77 -4.99 -7.02 11.11
C ILE A 77 -3.93 -5.98 11.40
N GLU A 78 -2.68 -6.25 11.01
CA GLU A 78 -1.54 -5.35 11.21
C GLU A 78 -0.83 -5.02 9.90
N ASN A 79 0.00 -3.97 9.93
CA ASN A 79 0.84 -3.60 8.80
C ASN A 79 1.83 -4.72 8.43
N GLY A 80 1.75 -5.17 7.19
CA GLY A 80 2.61 -6.17 6.60
C GLY A 80 2.09 -7.59 6.69
N ASP A 81 0.94 -7.80 7.32
CA ASP A 81 0.21 -9.06 7.17
C ASP A 81 -0.18 -9.28 5.70
N ILE A 82 -0.37 -10.54 5.33
CA ILE A 82 -0.85 -10.91 3.99
C ILE A 82 -2.27 -11.43 4.10
N LEU A 83 -3.16 -10.83 3.32
CA LEU A 83 -4.54 -11.27 3.18
C LEU A 83 -4.65 -12.19 1.97
N LEU A 84 -5.21 -13.37 2.19
CA LEU A 84 -5.83 -14.19 1.15
C LEU A 84 -7.32 -13.90 1.19
N LEU A 85 -7.86 -13.41 0.09
CA LEU A 85 -9.25 -12.99 -0.02
C LEU A 85 -9.92 -13.72 -1.18
N ARG A 86 -11.02 -14.43 -0.91
CA ARG A 86 -11.87 -15.07 -1.93
C ARG A 86 -13.22 -14.36 -2.01
N GLY A 87 -13.70 -14.12 -3.23
CA GLY A 87 -14.99 -13.52 -3.52
C GLY A 87 -15.11 -12.04 -3.15
N ILE A 88 -14.00 -11.29 -3.15
CA ILE A 88 -14.09 -9.85 -2.91
C ILE A 88 -14.72 -9.15 -4.10
N THR A 89 -15.53 -8.14 -3.79
CA THR A 89 -16.26 -7.38 -4.82
C THR A 89 -15.69 -5.99 -5.00
N LYS A 90 -15.91 -5.44 -6.18
CA LYS A 90 -15.63 -4.04 -6.46
C LYS A 90 -16.77 -3.16 -5.97
N GLN A 91 -16.43 -2.02 -5.36
CA GLN A 91 -17.35 -0.94 -5.03
C GLN A 91 -16.78 0.40 -5.49
N GLN A 92 -17.64 1.34 -5.84
CA GLN A 92 -17.25 2.73 -6.07
C GLN A 92 -17.05 3.44 -4.72
N CYS A 93 -15.93 4.14 -4.56
CA CYS A 93 -15.63 4.81 -3.30
C CYS A 93 -16.63 5.93 -3.04
N LEU A 94 -17.31 5.88 -1.90
CA LEU A 94 -18.33 6.88 -1.54
C LEU A 94 -17.75 8.29 -1.36
N LYS A 95 -16.48 8.41 -0.97
CA LYS A 95 -15.80 9.70 -0.77
C LYS A 95 -15.16 10.24 -2.03
N ASN A 96 -14.87 9.38 -3.00
CA ASN A 96 -14.29 9.76 -4.28
C ASN A 96 -14.87 8.87 -5.38
N PRO A 97 -15.94 9.30 -6.05
CA PRO A 97 -16.61 8.50 -7.08
C PRO A 97 -15.70 8.11 -8.25
N GLU A 98 -14.61 8.84 -8.51
CA GLU A 98 -13.66 8.50 -9.56
C GLU A 98 -12.76 7.30 -9.19
N LYS A 99 -12.77 6.88 -7.92
CA LYS A 99 -11.97 5.75 -7.43
C LYS A 99 -12.84 4.54 -7.13
N SER A 100 -12.32 3.38 -7.51
CA SER A 100 -12.86 2.09 -7.09
C SER A 100 -12.11 1.59 -5.86
N GLU A 101 -12.81 0.85 -5.01
CA GLU A 101 -12.28 0.18 -3.83
C GLU A 101 -12.78 -1.25 -3.76
N PHE A 102 -12.09 -2.09 -3.00
CA PHE A 102 -12.51 -3.45 -2.74
C PHE A 102 -13.43 -3.51 -1.54
N LEU A 103 -14.28 -4.53 -1.55
CA LEU A 103 -15.24 -4.79 -0.52
C LEU A 103 -15.28 -6.28 -0.22
N PHE A 104 -14.94 -6.60 1.02
CA PHE A 104 -15.07 -7.93 1.59
C PHE A 104 -16.23 -7.96 2.58
N ARG A 105 -17.11 -8.95 2.42
CA ARG A 105 -18.15 -9.28 3.39
C ARG A 105 -17.98 -10.74 3.76
N SER A 106 -17.70 -11.02 5.02
CA SER A 106 -17.60 -12.40 5.49
C SER A 106 -19.00 -13.02 5.52
N ASP A 107 -19.15 -14.09 4.76
CA ASP A 107 -20.30 -14.98 4.72
C ASP A 107 -19.81 -16.41 4.42
N ASN A 108 -20.71 -17.31 4.00
CA ASN A 108 -20.34 -18.71 3.73
C ASN A 108 -19.55 -18.90 2.42
N GLU A 109 -19.56 -17.91 1.53
CA GLU A 109 -18.94 -18.00 0.20
C GLU A 109 -17.62 -17.21 0.14
N ASN A 110 -17.52 -16.15 0.93
CA ASN A 110 -16.38 -15.23 0.95
C ASN A 110 -15.44 -15.54 2.12
N VAL A 111 -14.21 -15.90 1.78
CA VAL A 111 -13.19 -16.33 2.75
C VAL A 111 -12.10 -15.28 2.87
N MET A 112 -11.71 -14.97 4.10
CA MET A 112 -10.52 -14.17 4.41
C MET A 112 -9.62 -14.96 5.35
N VAL A 113 -8.36 -15.13 4.95
CA VAL A 113 -7.30 -15.69 5.78
C VAL A 113 -6.20 -14.65 5.92
N VAL A 114 -5.76 -14.42 7.15
CA VAL A 114 -4.77 -13.38 7.48
C VAL A 114 -3.47 -14.06 7.90
N PHE A 115 -2.47 -14.11 7.04
CA PHE A 115 -1.14 -14.60 7.37
C PHE A 115 -0.37 -13.54 8.13
N GLN A 116 0.25 -13.94 9.24
CA GLN A 116 1.07 -13.02 10.03
C GLN A 116 2.28 -12.56 9.20
N LYS A 117 2.61 -11.27 9.26
CA LYS A 117 3.78 -10.69 8.58
C LYS A 117 5.03 -11.57 8.71
N GLY A 118 5.62 -11.94 7.57
CA GLY A 118 6.85 -12.72 7.51
C GLY A 118 6.70 -14.20 7.84
N GLN A 119 5.48 -14.67 8.12
CA GLN A 119 5.18 -16.08 8.35
C GLN A 119 4.25 -16.60 7.26
N LYS A 120 4.43 -17.87 6.87
CA LYS A 120 3.58 -18.55 5.87
C LYS A 120 2.78 -19.72 6.45
N ASP A 121 3.20 -20.22 7.61
CA ASP A 121 2.65 -21.43 8.26
C ASP A 121 1.67 -21.09 9.40
N VAL A 122 1.34 -19.81 9.54
CA VAL A 122 0.63 -19.28 10.71
C VAL A 122 -0.31 -18.16 10.29
N VAL A 123 -1.53 -18.18 10.83
CA VAL A 123 -2.59 -17.22 10.53
C VAL A 123 -3.13 -16.57 11.79
N ARG A 124 -3.74 -15.39 11.65
CA ARG A 124 -4.43 -14.70 12.74
C ARG A 124 -5.84 -15.23 12.89
N VAL A 125 -6.22 -15.50 14.13
CA VAL A 125 -7.56 -16.00 14.50
C VAL A 125 -8.07 -15.18 15.67
N GLY A 126 -9.07 -14.33 15.43
CA GLY A 126 -9.54 -13.37 16.42
C GLY A 126 -8.40 -12.45 16.88
N SER A 127 -8.12 -12.44 18.18
CA SER A 127 -6.99 -11.70 18.79
C SER A 127 -5.68 -12.50 18.86
N GLY A 128 -5.67 -13.76 18.43
CA GLY A 128 -4.54 -14.66 18.56
C GLY A 128 -4.04 -15.19 17.23
N ILE A 129 -3.34 -16.32 17.35
CA ILE A 129 -2.63 -16.99 16.27
C ILE A 129 -3.11 -18.44 16.19
N GLY A 130 -3.27 -18.97 14.98
CA GLY A 130 -3.70 -20.34 14.74
C GLY A 130 -3.01 -20.99 13.53
N PRO A 131 -3.24 -22.31 13.32
CA PRO A 131 -2.70 -23.04 12.18
C PRO A 131 -3.37 -22.58 10.87
N VAL A 132 -2.65 -22.73 9.76
CA VAL A 132 -3.22 -22.51 8.43
C VAL A 132 -4.43 -23.45 8.21
N PRO A 133 -5.58 -22.94 7.72
CA PRO A 133 -6.73 -23.78 7.40
C PRO A 133 -6.40 -24.89 6.39
N GLN A 134 -7.05 -26.05 6.50
CA GLN A 134 -6.77 -27.23 5.67
C GLN A 134 -7.05 -27.01 4.17
N ASP A 135 -7.92 -26.05 3.83
CA ASP A 135 -8.27 -25.70 2.46
C ASP A 135 -7.27 -24.75 1.79
N ILE A 136 -6.20 -24.37 2.51
CA ILE A 136 -5.07 -23.63 1.96
C ILE A 136 -4.02 -24.60 1.47
N THR A 137 -3.75 -24.55 0.15
CA THR A 137 -2.81 -25.45 -0.50
C THR A 137 -1.36 -25.02 -0.26
N LEU A 138 -0.43 -25.94 -0.54
CA LEU A 138 1.00 -25.64 -0.55
C LEU A 138 1.36 -24.52 -1.54
N GLU A 139 0.64 -24.42 -2.65
CA GLU A 139 0.82 -23.34 -3.62
C GLU A 139 0.47 -21.98 -3.01
N ASN A 140 -0.62 -21.89 -2.25
CA ASN A 140 -0.99 -20.67 -1.56
C ASN A 140 0.12 -20.23 -0.57
N GLN A 141 0.70 -21.17 0.17
CA GLN A 141 1.82 -20.88 1.08
C GLN A 141 3.07 -20.39 0.34
N ARG A 142 3.38 -20.94 -0.83
CA ARG A 142 4.49 -20.46 -1.69
C ARG A 142 4.24 -19.04 -2.19
N PHE A 143 3.00 -18.70 -2.54
CA PHE A 143 2.64 -17.32 -2.91
C PHE A 143 2.79 -16.35 -1.74
N VAL A 144 2.35 -16.74 -0.54
CA VAL A 144 2.53 -15.94 0.68
C VAL A 144 4.02 -15.71 0.97
N GLU A 145 4.85 -16.74 0.83
CA GLU A 145 6.30 -16.62 0.97
C GLU A 145 6.93 -15.68 -0.07
N SER A 146 6.50 -15.79 -1.33
CA SER A 146 6.94 -14.91 -2.42
C SER A 146 6.57 -13.45 -2.14
N LEU A 147 5.33 -13.17 -1.75
CA LEU A 147 4.88 -11.82 -1.38
C LEU A 147 5.61 -11.27 -0.15
N ASN A 148 5.87 -12.10 0.87
CA ASN A 148 6.66 -11.72 2.03
C ASN A 148 8.10 -11.35 1.63
N ASN A 149 8.71 -12.09 0.71
CA ASN A 149 10.04 -11.79 0.20
C ASN A 149 10.03 -10.47 -0.58
N TRP A 150 9.10 -10.30 -1.51
CA TRP A 150 8.95 -9.06 -2.26
C TRP A 150 8.73 -7.84 -1.35
N HIS A 151 7.80 -7.93 -0.40
CA HIS A 151 7.47 -6.85 0.52
C HIS A 151 8.66 -6.43 1.41
N ARG A 152 9.51 -7.40 1.80
CA ARG A 152 10.77 -7.09 2.50
C ARG A 152 11.74 -6.31 1.62
N HIS A 153 11.90 -6.68 0.35
CA HIS A 153 12.82 -6.01 -0.56
C HIS A 153 12.39 -4.57 -0.85
N ILE A 154 11.10 -4.31 -1.08
CA ILE A 154 10.62 -2.93 -1.33
C ILE A 154 10.70 -2.03 -0.08
N LYS A 155 10.65 -2.58 1.13
CA LYS A 155 10.86 -1.84 2.38
C LYS A 155 12.33 -1.49 2.63
N MET A 156 13.25 -2.28 2.07
CA MET A 156 14.69 -2.08 2.22
C MET A 156 15.28 -1.08 1.22
N VAL A 157 14.52 -0.67 0.19
CA VAL A 157 14.89 0.46 -0.66
C VAL A 157 14.52 1.74 0.10
N PRO A 158 15.49 2.56 0.55
CA PRO A 158 15.18 3.85 1.15
C PRO A 158 14.41 4.64 0.11
N PHE A 159 13.15 4.95 0.40
CA PHE A 159 12.35 5.82 -0.44
C PHE A 159 12.77 7.25 -0.13
N PRO A 160 13.40 8.01 -1.05
CA PRO A 160 13.31 9.46 -1.01
C PRO A 160 11.86 9.81 -1.37
N GLY A 161 10.99 9.93 -0.36
CA GLY A 161 9.57 10.16 -0.56
C GLY A 161 9.30 11.41 -1.40
N PRO A 162 8.49 11.34 -2.47
CA PRO A 162 7.78 12.53 -2.95
C PRO A 162 6.68 12.83 -1.93
N ALA A 163 6.74 14.01 -1.31
CA ALA A 163 5.63 14.51 -0.51
C ALA A 163 4.35 14.60 -1.37
N PRO A 164 3.16 14.35 -0.79
CA PRO A 164 1.91 14.46 -1.52
C PRO A 164 1.72 15.89 -2.02
N VAL A 165 1.60 16.04 -3.35
CA VAL A 165 1.20 17.28 -3.99
C VAL A 165 -0.26 17.55 -3.62
N LYS A 166 -0.47 18.43 -2.64
CA LYS A 166 -1.68 19.25 -2.57
C LYS A 166 -1.36 20.61 -3.20
N SER A 167 -2.18 21.02 -4.17
CA SER A 167 -2.22 22.39 -4.70
C SER A 167 -2.40 23.43 -3.58
N PRO A 168 -2.00 24.70 -3.79
CA PRO A 168 -1.07 25.38 -2.92
C PRO A 168 -1.75 25.90 -1.66
N ALA A 169 -1.43 25.27 -0.52
CA ALA A 169 -1.41 25.99 0.73
C ALA A 169 -0.17 26.89 0.72
N ARG A 170 -0.32 28.13 1.20
CA ARG A 170 0.75 29.11 1.42
C ARG A 170 1.99 28.39 1.97
N PRO A 171 3.19 28.55 1.37
CA PRO A 171 4.37 27.86 1.87
C PRO A 171 4.59 28.25 3.34
N PRO A 172 4.79 27.27 4.24
CA PRO A 172 5.04 27.56 5.65
C PRO A 172 6.29 28.42 5.80
N THR A 173 6.34 29.26 6.83
CA THR A 173 7.39 30.28 7.07
C THR A 173 8.83 29.75 7.06
N ASN A 174 9.02 28.42 7.14
CA ASN A 174 10.32 27.74 7.16
C ASN A 174 10.64 26.93 5.89
N TRP A 175 9.81 27.04 4.85
CA TRP A 175 9.98 26.33 3.57
C TRP A 175 11.34 26.55 2.88
N PRO A 176 11.91 27.77 2.83
CA PRO A 176 13.24 27.99 2.23
C PRO A 176 14.36 27.28 2.98
N LEU A 177 14.25 27.17 4.31
CA LEU A 177 15.23 26.47 5.16
C LEU A 177 15.22 24.97 4.87
N LYS A 178 14.01 24.40 4.72
CA LYS A 178 13.81 22.98 4.43
C LYS A 178 14.36 22.59 3.05
N LEU A 179 14.16 23.43 2.03
CA LEU A 179 14.73 23.18 0.70
C LEU A 179 16.26 23.24 0.68
N LYS A 180 16.87 24.15 1.45
CA LYS A 180 18.33 24.21 1.59
C LYS A 180 18.89 22.98 2.32
N GLN A 181 18.17 22.47 3.33
CA GLN A 181 18.54 21.22 4.00
C GLN A 181 18.49 20.02 3.04
N GLN A 182 17.40 19.89 2.26
CA GLN A 182 17.29 18.82 1.27
C GLN A 182 18.37 18.88 0.19
N LEU A 183 18.79 20.08 -0.21
CA LEU A 183 19.91 20.25 -1.14
C LEU A 183 21.23 19.75 -0.54
N ALA A 184 21.51 20.08 0.72
CA ALA A 184 22.71 19.62 1.42
C ALA A 184 22.72 18.10 1.66
N GLU A 185 21.57 17.49 1.94
CA GLU A 185 21.42 16.03 2.07
C GLU A 185 21.70 15.31 0.74
N LEU A 186 21.25 15.87 -0.39
CA LEU A 186 21.55 15.32 -1.72
C LEU A 186 23.03 15.44 -2.09
N ASP A 187 23.68 16.54 -1.72
CA ASP A 187 25.12 16.73 -1.94
C ASP A 187 25.93 15.69 -1.14
N LEU A 188 25.56 15.44 0.13
CA LEU A 188 26.17 14.40 0.96
C LEU A 188 25.92 13.00 0.41
N TYR A 189 24.72 12.73 -0.08
CA TYR A 189 24.38 11.44 -0.68
C TYR A 189 25.21 11.18 -1.95
N SER A 190 25.37 12.19 -2.82
CA SER A 190 26.20 12.12 -4.03
C SER A 190 27.65 11.72 -3.71
N LEU A 191 28.22 12.26 -2.63
CA LEU A 191 29.57 11.95 -2.17
C LEU A 191 29.72 10.54 -1.59
N SER A 192 28.63 9.94 -1.11
CA SER A 192 28.63 8.61 -0.48
C SER A 192 28.43 7.44 -1.46
N LEU A 193 28.16 7.74 -2.73
CA LEU A 193 27.88 6.72 -3.74
C LEU A 193 29.15 6.02 -4.24
N ARG A 194 29.06 4.69 -4.37
CA ARG A 194 30.12 3.87 -4.97
C ARG A 194 30.23 4.16 -6.48
N PRO A 195 31.41 4.02 -7.10
CA PRO A 195 31.63 4.32 -8.51
C PRO A 195 30.65 3.60 -9.46
N GLU A 196 30.24 2.38 -9.13
CA GLU A 196 29.32 1.58 -9.96
C GLU A 196 27.90 2.17 -9.98
N GLN A 197 27.52 2.93 -8.95
CA GLN A 197 26.19 3.55 -8.80
C GLN A 197 26.16 4.98 -9.36
N GLN A 198 27.32 5.61 -9.60
CA GLN A 198 27.41 7.01 -10.04
C GLN A 198 26.84 7.24 -11.44
N SER A 199 26.99 6.28 -12.37
CA SER A 199 26.47 6.42 -13.73
C SER A 199 24.95 6.57 -13.77
N GLN A 200 24.21 5.73 -13.04
CA GLN A 200 22.74 5.78 -12.99
C GLN A 200 22.23 6.86 -12.03
N ALA A 201 22.91 7.08 -10.90
CA ALA A 201 22.49 8.06 -9.91
C ALA A 201 22.79 9.51 -10.34
N SER A 202 23.84 9.76 -11.14
CA SER A 202 24.24 11.12 -11.54
C SER A 202 23.13 11.87 -12.28
N CYS A 203 22.42 11.21 -13.20
CA CYS A 203 21.33 11.82 -13.96
C CYS A 203 20.15 12.20 -13.04
N LEU A 204 19.75 11.29 -12.15
CA LEU A 204 18.64 11.50 -11.20
C LEU A 204 19.00 12.57 -10.15
N LEU A 205 20.23 12.56 -9.64
CA LEU A 205 20.71 13.56 -8.69
C LEU A 205 20.84 14.94 -9.31
N ALA A 206 21.29 15.03 -10.57
CA ALA A 206 21.35 16.29 -11.31
C ALA A 206 19.94 16.88 -11.52
N GLU A 207 18.96 16.04 -11.88
CA GLU A 207 17.58 16.50 -12.07
C GLU A 207 16.93 16.95 -10.75
N ALA A 208 17.11 16.19 -9.67
CA ALA A 208 16.61 16.55 -8.34
C ALA A 208 17.23 17.87 -7.84
N THR A 209 18.54 18.03 -8.01
CA THR A 209 19.29 19.24 -7.65
C THR A 209 18.79 20.47 -8.44
N ALA A 210 18.59 20.32 -9.76
CA ALA A 210 18.09 21.39 -10.60
C ALA A 210 16.67 21.84 -10.21
N ARG A 211 15.79 20.88 -9.87
CA ARG A 211 14.42 21.17 -9.41
C ARG A 211 14.41 21.93 -8.09
N ILE A 212 15.23 21.53 -7.10
CA ILE A 212 15.32 22.22 -5.80
C ILE A 212 15.88 23.63 -5.98
N ARG A 213 16.93 23.81 -6.79
CA ARG A 213 17.49 25.14 -7.10
C ARG A 213 16.47 26.06 -7.77
N LYS A 214 15.64 25.53 -8.68
CA LYS A 214 14.55 26.28 -9.32
C LYS A 214 13.51 26.74 -8.29
N LEU A 215 13.13 25.89 -7.35
CA LEU A 215 12.18 26.23 -6.28
C LEU A 215 12.73 27.33 -5.35
N ILE A 216 14.01 27.26 -4.98
CA ILE A 216 14.68 28.29 -4.18
C ILE A 216 14.73 29.64 -4.93
N ASN A 217 14.95 29.61 -6.25
CA ASN A 217 15.03 30.84 -7.05
C ASN A 217 13.66 31.49 -7.31
N ILE A 218 12.58 30.71 -7.40
CA ILE A 218 11.21 31.23 -7.53
C ILE A 218 10.79 32.08 -6.32
N GLU A 219 11.34 31.80 -5.13
CA GLU A 219 11.10 32.63 -3.93
C GLU A 219 11.90 33.93 -3.92
N LYS A 220 13.04 34.00 -4.62
CA LYS A 220 13.89 35.20 -4.68
C LYS A 220 13.37 36.25 -5.67
N THR A 221 12.45 35.90 -6.56
CA THR A 221 11.85 36.84 -7.50
C THR A 221 10.61 37.48 -6.90
N PRO A 222 10.63 38.77 -6.51
CA PRO A 222 9.42 39.45 -6.08
C PRO A 222 8.44 39.49 -7.26
N LYS A 223 7.23 38.95 -7.07
CA LYS A 223 6.13 39.15 -8.01
C LYS A 223 5.83 40.65 -8.07
N ARG A 224 6.24 41.33 -9.15
CA ARG A 224 5.74 42.66 -9.51
C ARG A 224 4.22 42.55 -9.64
N GLN A 225 3.49 43.08 -8.67
CA GLN A 225 2.07 43.34 -8.79
C GLN A 225 1.89 44.46 -9.82
N LYS A 226 1.15 44.17 -10.89
CA LYS A 226 0.40 45.15 -11.67
C LYS A 226 -1.06 44.78 -11.52
#